data_AF-A0A1G1D6M9-F1
#
_entry.id   AF-A0A1G1D6M9-F1
#
_cell.length_a   1.000
_cell.length_b   1.000
_cell.length_c   1.000
_cell.angle_alpha   90.00
_cell.angle_beta   90.00
_cell.angle_gamma   90.00
#
_symmetry.space_group_name_H-M   'P 1'
#
loop_
_entity.id
_entity.type
_entity.pdbx_description
1 polymer ?
#
loop_
_entity_poly.entity_id
_entity_poly.type
_entity_poly.pdbx_seq_one_letter_code
_entity_poly.pdbx_strand_id
1 'polypeptide(L)'
;MRKGEWKIYFPLSPSLHFLPFSLIFYVFVSLCASVSLWLKLGYCSYFIYNIIHNMHFKNMFLILKAVIYLFVIILALSFLIVYLNSHPPRYPLNIPPSSYGLKFESVEFRTPDKILLRGWFVKSVSSMQYEAGRKKPVIIICHGLGANKSDFTELSSYLSKSGYHVLLFDFRGHGESKGNSSTLGFLEQDDLRSAVEYVKSRADVDIDKIGVYGFSLGAAVTILTASTEKDIKAVVSDSSFTSLKVQGERLLKSSLLPKMPFIYAATWIYEIMFKTDIDKIAPAHFIEKISPTPIFIIGGEGDTQMPASDAEELFKNAGEPKSLWIVKGASHGGTVISAGREYEKRIIEFFDKYLKE
;
A
#
# COMPACT_ATOMS: atom_id res chain seq x y z
N MET A 1 12.58 33.59 -24.57
CA MET A 1 13.92 34.13 -24.25
C MET A 1 14.77 33.00 -23.67
N ARG A 2 15.88 32.75 -24.37
CA ARG A 2 17.09 31.93 -24.13
C ARG A 2 17.13 30.83 -23.06
N LYS A 3 17.39 29.62 -23.57
CA LYS A 3 18.09 28.47 -22.96
C LYS A 3 19.45 28.91 -22.38
N GLY A 4 19.84 28.35 -21.24
CA GLY A 4 21.18 28.47 -20.65
C GLY A 4 21.85 27.09 -20.58
N GLU A 5 22.80 26.87 -21.48
CA GLU A 5 23.58 25.64 -21.67
C GLU A 5 24.74 25.53 -20.66
N TRP A 6 25.08 24.30 -20.30
CA TRP A 6 26.33 23.92 -19.64
C TRP A 6 27.51 24.08 -20.59
N LYS A 7 28.59 24.77 -20.19
CA LYS A 7 29.92 24.60 -20.81
C LYS A 7 31.06 24.70 -19.79
N ILE A 8 31.80 23.59 -19.71
CA ILE A 8 33.10 23.40 -19.06
C ILE A 8 34.17 23.96 -20.00
N TYR A 9 35.16 24.68 -19.45
CA TYR A 9 36.35 25.12 -20.18
C TYR A 9 37.63 24.65 -19.48
N PHE A 10 38.45 23.90 -20.21
CA PHE A 10 39.88 23.70 -19.96
C PHE A 10 40.68 24.60 -20.91
N PRO A 11 41.89 25.02 -20.50
CA PRO A 11 42.97 25.17 -21.47
C PRO A 11 44.22 24.38 -21.08
N LEU A 12 44.83 23.84 -22.14
CA LEU A 12 46.07 23.06 -22.19
C LEU A 12 47.32 23.95 -22.02
N SER A 13 48.40 23.30 -21.55
CA SER A 13 49.78 23.77 -21.32
C SER A 13 50.54 24.23 -22.58
N PRO A 14 51.80 24.71 -22.42
CA PRO A 14 52.89 23.88 -22.96
C PRO A 14 54.16 23.77 -22.08
N SER A 15 54.58 22.52 -21.89
CA SER A 15 55.93 21.92 -21.97
C SER A 15 57.20 22.67 -21.49
N LEU A 16 57.95 22.00 -20.60
CA LEU A 16 59.39 21.80 -20.75
C LEU A 16 59.81 20.43 -20.19
N HIS A 17 60.61 19.69 -20.98
CA HIS A 17 61.08 18.32 -20.79
C HIS A 17 62.16 18.18 -19.70
N PHE A 18 62.19 17.04 -19.00
CA PHE A 18 63.37 16.17 -18.79
C PHE A 18 62.92 14.77 -18.27
N LEU A 19 63.41 13.69 -18.89
CA LEU A 19 63.27 12.26 -18.50
C LEU A 19 64.39 11.87 -17.49
N PRO A 20 64.44 10.67 -16.87
CA PRO A 20 63.39 9.72 -16.45
C PRO A 20 63.58 9.26 -14.97
N PHE A 21 62.53 9.25 -14.14
CA PHE A 21 62.59 8.73 -12.75
C PHE A 21 61.51 7.67 -12.43
N SER A 22 60.98 6.97 -13.44
CA SER A 22 59.76 6.18 -13.30
C SER A 22 59.91 4.71 -12.91
N LEU A 23 61.13 4.16 -12.76
CA LEU A 23 61.28 2.77 -12.29
C LEU A 23 61.54 2.65 -10.77
N ILE A 24 62.11 3.67 -10.14
CA ILE A 24 62.41 3.66 -8.69
C ILE A 24 61.19 4.10 -7.87
N PHE A 25 60.32 4.96 -8.41
CA PHE A 25 59.12 5.43 -7.72
C PHE A 25 57.99 4.37 -7.66
N TYR A 26 57.86 3.53 -8.71
CA TYR A 26 56.84 2.47 -8.74
C TYR A 26 57.14 1.30 -7.78
N VAL A 27 58.42 1.01 -7.52
CA VAL A 27 58.83 0.00 -6.53
C VAL A 27 58.65 0.54 -5.11
N PHE A 28 58.90 1.84 -4.88
CA PHE A 28 58.72 2.46 -3.56
C PHE A 28 57.25 2.68 -3.18
N VAL A 29 56.39 3.10 -4.12
CA VAL A 29 54.96 3.32 -3.86
C VAL A 29 54.19 2.00 -3.69
N SER A 30 54.56 0.93 -4.39
CA SER A 30 53.96 -0.40 -4.17
C SER A 30 54.43 -1.07 -2.86
N LEU A 31 55.67 -0.82 -2.40
CA LEU A 31 56.11 -1.23 -1.06
C LEU A 31 55.44 -0.41 0.06
N CYS A 32 55.19 0.89 -0.14
CA CYS A 32 54.48 1.70 0.85
C CYS A 32 52.96 1.42 0.89
N ALA A 33 52.34 1.07 -0.23
CA ALA A 33 50.91 0.71 -0.27
C ALA A 33 50.62 -0.63 0.44
N SER A 34 51.52 -1.60 0.35
CA SER A 34 51.39 -2.88 1.07
C SER A 34 51.70 -2.74 2.57
N VAL A 35 52.66 -1.89 2.96
CA VAL A 35 52.99 -1.64 4.37
C VAL A 35 51.94 -0.77 5.07
N SER A 36 51.30 0.18 4.39
CA SER A 36 50.20 0.98 4.99
C SER A 36 48.90 0.18 5.18
N LEU A 37 48.64 -0.81 4.31
CA LEU A 37 47.52 -1.74 4.45
C LEU A 37 47.79 -2.76 5.56
N TRP A 38 49.04 -3.26 5.67
CA TRP A 38 49.47 -4.14 6.76
C TRP A 38 49.57 -3.42 8.11
N LEU A 39 49.94 -2.13 8.14
CA LEU A 39 49.94 -1.33 9.37
C LEU A 39 48.52 -0.89 9.76
N LYS A 40 47.60 -0.64 8.82
CA LYS A 40 46.19 -0.37 9.15
C LYS A 40 45.45 -1.63 9.59
N LEU A 41 45.70 -2.78 8.96
CA LEU A 41 45.17 -4.08 9.40
C LEU A 41 45.85 -4.54 10.69
N GLY A 42 47.15 -4.28 10.86
CA GLY A 42 47.96 -4.54 12.05
C GLY A 42 47.59 -3.66 13.25
N TYR A 43 47.32 -2.37 13.04
CA TYR A 43 46.82 -1.48 14.10
C TYR A 43 45.37 -1.79 14.44
N CYS A 44 44.52 -2.11 13.47
CA CYS A 44 43.14 -2.49 13.76
C CYS A 44 43.11 -3.83 14.52
N SER A 45 43.94 -4.80 14.12
CA SER A 45 44.08 -6.07 14.83
C SER A 45 44.79 -5.92 16.19
N TYR A 46 45.79 -5.06 16.35
CA TYR A 46 46.45 -4.78 17.64
C TYR A 46 45.56 -3.96 18.59
N PHE A 47 44.74 -3.05 18.06
CA PHE A 47 43.77 -2.27 18.82
C PHE A 47 42.59 -3.14 19.26
N ILE A 48 42.05 -3.96 18.36
CA ILE A 48 41.04 -4.98 18.69
C ILE A 48 41.62 -6.01 19.67
N TYR A 49 42.86 -6.46 19.47
CA TYR A 49 43.57 -7.36 20.38
C TYR A 49 43.76 -6.73 21.76
N ASN A 50 44.21 -5.47 21.87
CA ASN A 50 44.35 -4.78 23.16
C ASN A 50 43.00 -4.52 23.83
N ILE A 51 41.93 -4.24 23.08
CA ILE A 51 40.58 -4.14 23.64
C ILE A 51 40.14 -5.50 24.18
N ILE A 52 40.25 -6.57 23.40
CA ILE A 52 39.85 -7.92 23.81
C ILE A 52 40.69 -8.42 25.00
N HIS A 53 41.99 -8.11 25.01
CA HIS A 53 42.93 -8.62 26.02
C HIS A 53 42.94 -7.81 27.32
N ASN A 54 42.67 -6.49 27.27
CA ASN A 54 42.49 -5.63 28.45
C ASN A 54 41.03 -5.52 28.91
N MET A 55 40.07 -6.01 28.13
CA MET A 55 38.71 -6.21 28.62
C MET A 55 38.73 -7.34 29.64
N HIS A 56 38.74 -6.97 30.93
CA HIS A 56 38.43 -7.91 32.00
C HIS A 56 37.16 -8.67 31.64
N PHE A 57 37.10 -9.98 31.92
CA PHE A 57 35.97 -10.86 31.62
C PHE A 57 34.61 -10.19 31.90
N LYS A 58 34.50 -9.46 33.02
CA LYS A 58 33.33 -8.64 33.41
C LYS A 58 32.87 -7.63 32.33
N ASN A 59 33.79 -6.93 31.66
CA ASN A 59 33.48 -5.97 30.59
C ASN A 59 32.92 -6.67 29.34
N MET A 60 33.40 -7.89 29.04
CA MET A 60 32.85 -8.69 27.94
C MET A 60 31.39 -9.12 28.21
N PHE A 61 31.07 -9.53 29.45
CA PHE A 61 29.68 -9.81 29.84
C PHE A 61 28.78 -8.57 29.78
N LEU A 62 29.31 -7.40 30.15
CA LEU A 62 28.55 -6.15 30.07
C LEU A 62 28.23 -5.75 28.63
N ILE A 63 29.21 -5.86 27.72
CA ILE A 63 29.00 -5.58 26.29
C ILE A 63 28.02 -6.58 25.69
N LEU A 64 28.17 -7.87 25.96
CA LEU A 64 27.24 -8.90 25.46
C LEU A 64 25.80 -8.62 25.95
N LYS A 65 25.63 -8.30 27.23
CA LYS A 65 24.32 -7.90 27.78
C LYS A 65 23.77 -6.67 27.06
N ALA A 66 24.58 -5.63 26.85
CA ALA A 66 24.15 -4.42 26.14
C ALA A 66 23.69 -4.71 24.70
N VAL A 67 24.41 -5.57 23.98
CA VAL A 67 24.03 -5.99 22.62
C VAL A 67 22.71 -6.78 22.65
N ILE A 68 22.54 -7.70 23.60
CA ILE A 68 21.28 -8.45 23.77
C ILE A 68 20.13 -7.50 24.10
N TYR A 69 20.31 -6.55 25.02
CA TYR A 69 19.27 -5.58 25.36
C TYR A 69 18.89 -4.70 24.16
N LEU A 70 19.88 -4.21 23.41
CA LEU A 70 19.63 -3.43 22.19
C LEU A 70 18.85 -4.25 21.16
N PHE A 71 19.23 -5.52 20.96
CA PHE A 71 18.51 -6.43 20.06
C PHE A 71 17.07 -6.67 20.50
N VAL A 72 16.83 -6.92 21.78
CA VAL A 72 15.48 -7.08 22.33
C VAL A 72 14.66 -5.80 22.18
N ILE A 73 15.25 -4.62 22.39
CA ILE A 73 14.58 -3.34 22.19
C ILE A 73 14.17 -3.14 20.73
N ILE A 74 15.07 -3.44 19.78
CA ILE A 74 14.77 -3.39 18.34
C ILE A 74 13.57 -4.29 18.02
N LEU A 75 13.60 -5.54 18.48
CA LEU A 75 12.49 -6.48 18.24
C LEU A 75 11.18 -6.02 18.88
N ALA A 76 11.22 -5.52 20.12
CA ALA A 76 10.04 -5.05 20.84
C ALA A 76 9.41 -3.82 20.16
N LEU A 77 10.22 -2.85 19.74
CA LEU A 77 9.75 -1.67 19.01
C LEU A 77 9.26 -2.02 17.60
N SER A 78 9.95 -2.90 16.87
CA SER A 78 9.47 -3.40 15.58
C SER A 78 8.17 -4.18 15.72
N PHE A 79 8.01 -4.99 16.78
CA PHE A 79 6.75 -5.65 17.09
C PHE A 79 5.64 -4.63 17.35
N LEU A 80 5.92 -3.60 18.16
CA LEU A 80 4.94 -2.55 18.44
C LEU A 80 4.51 -1.81 17.17
N ILE A 81 5.43 -1.51 16.25
CA ILE A 81 5.11 -0.89 14.95
C ILE A 81 4.15 -1.78 14.16
N VAL A 82 4.46 -3.07 14.01
CA VAL A 82 3.60 -4.01 13.26
C VAL A 82 2.25 -4.18 13.97
N TYR A 83 2.25 -4.31 15.29
CA TYR A 83 1.05 -4.50 16.10
C TYR A 83 0.09 -3.30 15.99
N LEU A 84 0.59 -2.07 16.19
CA LEU A 84 -0.23 -0.86 16.12
C LEU A 84 -0.83 -0.61 14.73
N ASN A 85 -0.10 -0.95 13.67
CA ASN A 85 -0.61 -0.79 12.30
C ASN A 85 -1.61 -1.90 11.93
N SER A 86 -1.48 -3.09 12.50
CA SER A 86 -2.40 -4.21 12.24
C SER A 86 -3.62 -4.26 13.16
N HIS A 87 -3.64 -3.51 14.25
CA HIS A 87 -4.75 -3.49 15.22
C HIS A 87 -5.35 -2.09 15.32
N PRO A 88 -5.94 -1.57 14.22
CA PRO A 88 -6.55 -0.25 14.28
C PRO A 88 -7.72 -0.24 15.27
N PRO A 89 -7.94 0.89 15.97
CA PRO A 89 -9.12 1.02 16.82
C PRO A 89 -10.40 0.89 16.00
N ARG A 90 -11.44 0.30 16.60
CA ARG A 90 -12.76 0.21 15.99
C ARG A 90 -13.57 1.45 16.34
N TYR A 91 -13.85 2.28 15.34
CA TYR A 91 -14.73 3.43 15.51
C TYR A 91 -16.20 3.02 15.35
N PRO A 92 -17.13 3.72 16.05
CA PRO A 92 -18.55 3.48 15.88
C PRO A 92 -19.02 3.81 14.46
N LEU A 93 -20.10 3.15 14.03
CA LEU A 93 -20.79 3.46 12.79
C LEU A 93 -21.61 4.74 12.98
N ASN A 94 -21.26 5.79 12.25
CA ASN A 94 -21.84 7.12 12.50
C ASN A 94 -22.97 7.46 11.52
N ILE A 95 -22.93 6.94 10.29
CA ILE A 95 -23.82 7.38 9.21
C ILE A 95 -24.33 6.17 8.41
N PRO A 96 -25.51 5.60 8.74
CA PRO A 96 -26.11 4.52 7.96
C PRO A 96 -26.71 5.03 6.63
N PRO A 97 -26.98 4.14 5.65
CA PRO A 97 -27.59 4.52 4.36
C PRO A 97 -28.93 5.24 4.48
N SER A 98 -29.68 4.98 5.56
CA SER A 98 -30.94 5.69 5.86
C SER A 98 -30.75 7.19 6.08
N SER A 99 -29.57 7.65 6.52
CA SER A 99 -29.25 9.08 6.64
C SER A 99 -29.26 9.81 5.29
N TYR A 100 -29.12 9.09 4.18
CA TYR A 100 -29.24 9.59 2.81
C TYR A 100 -30.57 9.22 2.14
N GLY A 101 -31.55 8.77 2.93
CA GLY A 101 -32.87 8.36 2.43
C GLY A 101 -32.89 7.01 1.71
N LEU A 102 -31.83 6.19 1.86
CA LEU A 102 -31.72 4.90 1.18
C LEU A 102 -32.30 3.77 2.05
N LYS A 103 -32.94 2.79 1.40
CA LYS A 103 -33.28 1.50 2.01
C LYS A 103 -32.09 0.55 1.85
N PHE A 104 -31.77 -0.18 2.92
CA PHE A 104 -30.68 -1.15 2.92
C PHE A 104 -31.02 -2.39 3.75
N GLU A 105 -30.36 -3.50 3.44
CA GLU A 105 -30.39 -4.73 4.20
C GLU A 105 -29.09 -4.85 5.00
N SER A 106 -29.15 -5.18 6.29
CA SER A 106 -27.96 -5.63 7.02
C SER A 106 -27.65 -7.07 6.62
N VAL A 107 -26.41 -7.32 6.22
CA VAL A 107 -26.00 -8.60 5.65
C VAL A 107 -24.77 -9.13 6.36
N GLU A 108 -24.65 -10.46 6.38
CA GLU A 108 -23.50 -11.14 6.93
C GLU A 108 -23.06 -12.25 5.97
N PHE A 109 -21.74 -12.44 5.87
CA PHE A 109 -21.14 -13.53 5.10
C PHE A 109 -19.83 -13.94 5.76
N ARG A 110 -19.38 -15.17 5.45
CA ARG A 110 -18.19 -15.75 6.08
C ARG A 110 -17.06 -15.93 5.09
N THR A 111 -15.85 -15.66 5.56
CA THR A 111 -14.62 -15.96 4.84
C THR A 111 -14.29 -17.45 4.90
N PRO A 112 -13.37 -17.96 4.05
CA PRO A 112 -12.90 -19.35 4.11
C PRO A 112 -12.34 -19.73 5.49
N ASP A 113 -11.67 -18.80 6.17
CA ASP A 113 -11.19 -18.95 7.55
C ASP A 113 -12.26 -18.67 8.63
N LYS A 114 -13.53 -18.62 8.23
CA LYS A 114 -14.75 -18.54 9.07
C LYS A 114 -14.94 -17.22 9.83
N ILE A 115 -14.21 -16.16 9.47
CA ILE A 115 -14.46 -14.81 9.99
C ILE A 115 -15.82 -14.34 9.47
N LEU A 116 -16.67 -13.88 10.38
CA LEU A 116 -17.95 -13.28 10.05
C LEU A 116 -17.77 -11.82 9.69
N LEU A 117 -18.05 -11.48 8.44
CA LEU A 117 -18.04 -10.11 7.93
C LEU A 117 -19.46 -9.54 7.93
N ARG A 118 -19.58 -8.25 8.21
CA ARG A 118 -20.85 -7.52 8.31
C ARG A 118 -20.88 -6.36 7.34
N GLY A 119 -22.02 -6.18 6.70
CA GLY A 119 -22.21 -5.14 5.70
C GLY A 119 -23.63 -4.63 5.60
N TRP A 120 -23.79 -3.67 4.69
CA TRP A 120 -25.05 -3.12 4.25
C TRP A 120 -25.18 -3.33 2.75
N PHE A 121 -26.28 -3.93 2.32
CA PHE A 121 -26.65 -4.05 0.92
C PHE A 121 -27.71 -3.00 0.58
N VAL A 122 -27.30 -1.97 -0.14
CA VAL A 122 -28.14 -0.86 -0.58
C VAL A 122 -28.74 -1.18 -1.94
N LYS A 123 -30.07 -1.10 -2.05
CA LYS A 123 -30.74 -1.34 -3.33
C LYS A 123 -30.60 -0.14 -4.27
N SER A 124 -30.51 -0.42 -5.56
CA SER A 124 -30.63 0.57 -6.64
C SER A 124 -31.96 1.31 -6.53
N VAL A 125 -31.96 2.65 -6.66
CA VAL A 125 -33.16 3.50 -6.55
C VAL A 125 -33.47 4.33 -7.80
N SER A 126 -32.83 4.05 -8.94
CA SER A 126 -32.95 4.84 -10.18
C SER A 126 -34.39 5.05 -10.66
N SER A 127 -34.77 6.29 -10.97
CA SER A 127 -36.12 6.67 -11.43
C SER A 127 -36.43 6.33 -12.89
N MET A 128 -35.48 5.79 -13.67
CA MET A 128 -35.70 5.44 -15.08
C MET A 128 -36.31 4.04 -15.20
N GLN A 129 -37.63 4.01 -15.43
CA GLN A 129 -38.46 2.88 -15.90
C GLN A 129 -37.88 1.48 -15.63
N TYR A 130 -38.18 0.97 -14.43
CA TYR A 130 -37.93 -0.42 -14.08
C TYR A 130 -38.87 -1.36 -14.84
N GLU A 131 -38.29 -2.27 -15.62
CA GLU A 131 -38.90 -3.59 -15.77
C GLU A 131 -38.72 -4.34 -14.45
N ALA A 132 -39.82 -4.59 -13.75
CA ALA A 132 -39.83 -5.44 -12.56
C ALA A 132 -39.24 -6.82 -12.91
N GLY A 133 -38.24 -7.28 -12.14
CA GLY A 133 -37.62 -8.60 -12.31
C GLY A 133 -36.25 -8.63 -12.98
N ARG A 134 -35.71 -7.49 -13.45
CA ARG A 134 -34.36 -7.46 -14.04
C ARG A 134 -33.26 -7.33 -12.98
N LYS A 135 -32.30 -8.25 -13.02
CA LYS A 135 -31.04 -8.20 -12.26
C LYS A 135 -30.28 -6.90 -12.51
N LYS A 136 -29.61 -6.36 -11.49
CA LYS A 136 -28.89 -5.07 -11.55
C LYS A 136 -27.39 -5.23 -11.31
N PRO A 137 -26.55 -4.39 -11.94
CA PRO A 137 -25.12 -4.36 -11.64
C PRO A 137 -24.89 -3.98 -10.17
N VAL A 138 -23.79 -4.42 -9.60
CA VAL A 138 -23.45 -4.19 -8.19
C VAL A 138 -22.04 -3.63 -8.05
N ILE A 139 -21.85 -2.67 -7.14
CA ILE A 139 -20.55 -2.16 -6.74
C ILE A 139 -20.26 -2.61 -5.30
N ILE A 140 -19.11 -3.23 -5.06
CA ILE A 140 -18.61 -3.56 -3.73
C ILE A 140 -17.62 -2.47 -3.29
N ILE A 141 -17.81 -1.93 -2.09
CA ILE A 141 -16.96 -0.87 -1.53
C ILE A 141 -16.03 -1.44 -0.45
N CYS A 142 -14.73 -1.22 -0.63
CA CYS A 142 -13.65 -1.63 0.26
C CYS A 142 -13.03 -0.41 0.96
N HIS A 143 -13.17 -0.32 2.28
CA HIS A 143 -12.69 0.82 3.07
C HIS A 143 -11.17 0.76 3.36
N GLY A 144 -10.61 1.88 3.85
CA GLY A 144 -9.20 2.00 4.26
C GLY A 144 -8.92 1.42 5.66
N LEU A 145 -7.64 1.34 6.05
CA LEU A 145 -7.24 0.92 7.39
C LEU A 145 -7.80 1.87 8.45
N GLY A 146 -8.45 1.34 9.48
CA GLY A 146 -9.07 2.12 10.55
C GLY A 146 -10.38 2.82 10.19
N ALA A 147 -10.80 2.77 8.92
CA ALA A 147 -12.15 3.17 8.49
C ALA A 147 -13.17 2.04 8.72
N ASN A 148 -14.42 2.29 8.35
CA ASN A 148 -15.48 1.30 8.30
C ASN A 148 -16.48 1.61 7.18
N LYS A 149 -17.47 0.73 6.97
CA LYS A 149 -18.48 0.87 5.91
C LYS A 149 -19.27 2.18 5.96
N SER A 150 -19.43 2.81 7.13
CA SER A 150 -20.19 4.06 7.26
C SER A 150 -19.48 5.30 6.71
N ASP A 151 -18.17 5.23 6.50
CA ASP A 151 -17.40 6.32 5.89
C ASP A 151 -17.71 6.49 4.39
N PHE A 152 -18.32 5.47 3.77
CA PHE A 152 -18.61 5.43 2.33
C PHE A 152 -20.11 5.49 2.01
N THR A 153 -20.94 5.83 2.99
CA THR A 153 -22.39 5.87 2.82
C THR A 153 -22.81 6.90 1.76
N GLU A 154 -22.15 8.06 1.70
CA GLU A 154 -22.41 9.06 0.64
C GLU A 154 -22.11 8.50 -0.75
N LEU A 155 -20.97 7.80 -0.91
CA LEU A 155 -20.59 7.09 -2.13
C LEU A 155 -21.63 6.04 -2.55
N SER A 156 -22.15 5.28 -1.59
CA SER A 156 -23.26 4.36 -1.90
C SER A 156 -24.52 5.06 -2.36
N SER A 157 -24.78 6.29 -1.90
CA SER A 157 -26.00 7.03 -2.24
C SER A 157 -26.02 7.40 -3.71
N TYR A 158 -24.93 7.97 -4.23
CA TYR A 158 -24.90 8.34 -5.64
C TYR A 158 -24.80 7.11 -6.56
N LEU A 159 -24.05 6.08 -6.19
CA LEU A 159 -24.02 4.82 -6.96
C LEU A 159 -25.41 4.16 -7.02
N SER A 160 -26.12 4.11 -5.89
CA SER A 160 -27.48 3.58 -5.83
C SER A 160 -28.46 4.38 -6.70
N LYS A 161 -28.39 5.72 -6.65
CA LYS A 161 -29.21 6.61 -7.48
C LYS A 161 -28.88 6.48 -8.97
N SER A 162 -27.62 6.19 -9.29
CA SER A 162 -27.17 5.87 -10.65
C SER A 162 -27.55 4.46 -11.10
N GLY A 163 -28.24 3.67 -10.29
CA GLY A 163 -28.85 2.41 -10.72
C GLY A 163 -28.10 1.15 -10.30
N TYR A 164 -27.05 1.26 -9.50
CA TYR A 164 -26.29 0.11 -8.97
C TYR A 164 -26.88 -0.41 -7.66
N HIS A 165 -26.82 -1.73 -7.45
CA HIS A 165 -26.74 -2.25 -6.08
C HIS A 165 -25.39 -1.86 -5.47
N VAL A 166 -25.34 -1.64 -4.17
CA VAL A 166 -24.08 -1.33 -3.48
C VAL A 166 -23.93 -2.20 -2.24
N LEU A 167 -22.83 -2.93 -2.15
CA LEU A 167 -22.42 -3.62 -0.92
C LEU A 167 -21.31 -2.82 -0.25
N LEU A 168 -21.58 -2.32 0.96
CA LEU A 168 -20.56 -1.80 1.86
C LEU A 168 -20.34 -2.82 2.97
N PHE A 169 -19.10 -3.21 3.26
CA PHE A 169 -18.82 -4.15 4.34
C PHE A 169 -17.60 -3.71 5.14
N ASP A 170 -17.51 -4.15 6.39
CA ASP A 170 -16.32 -3.94 7.20
C ASP A 170 -15.33 -5.09 6.94
N PHE A 171 -14.08 -4.78 6.63
CA PHE A 171 -13.00 -5.76 6.61
C PHE A 171 -12.84 -6.42 7.99
N ARG A 172 -12.19 -7.59 8.03
CA ARG A 172 -11.80 -8.24 9.29
C ARG A 172 -11.09 -7.25 10.22
N GLY A 173 -11.38 -7.36 11.51
CA GLY A 173 -10.79 -6.47 12.52
C GLY A 173 -11.40 -5.06 12.58
N HIS A 174 -12.28 -4.68 11.66
CA HIS A 174 -12.88 -3.34 11.59
C HIS A 174 -14.38 -3.35 11.87
N GLY A 175 -14.91 -2.17 12.20
CA GLY A 175 -16.33 -1.92 12.42
C GLY A 175 -17.02 -3.03 13.21
N GLU A 176 -18.08 -3.60 12.63
CA GLU A 176 -18.85 -4.68 13.24
C GLU A 176 -18.36 -6.09 12.86
N SER A 177 -17.50 -6.20 11.85
CA SER A 177 -16.93 -7.48 11.42
C SER A 177 -16.08 -8.12 12.52
N LYS A 178 -16.04 -9.47 12.55
CA LYS A 178 -15.20 -10.21 13.50
C LYS A 178 -13.72 -10.17 13.08
N GLY A 179 -12.87 -10.84 13.84
CA GLY A 179 -11.41 -10.79 13.70
C GLY A 179 -10.77 -9.75 14.62
N ASN A 180 -9.51 -9.95 14.97
CA ASN A 180 -8.82 -9.13 15.97
C ASN A 180 -7.80 -8.15 15.36
N SER A 181 -7.47 -8.34 14.08
CA SER A 181 -6.44 -7.57 13.39
C SER A 181 -6.74 -7.49 11.89
N SER A 182 -6.21 -6.46 11.27
CA SER A 182 -5.97 -6.40 9.84
C SER A 182 -4.63 -7.06 9.50
N THR A 183 -4.57 -7.74 8.36
CA THR A 183 -3.33 -8.26 7.80
C THR A 183 -2.78 -7.35 6.69
N LEU A 184 -3.19 -6.08 6.70
CA LEU A 184 -2.66 -5.03 5.84
C LEU A 184 -2.75 -5.33 4.33
N GLY A 185 -3.74 -6.14 3.93
CA GLY A 185 -4.04 -6.43 2.53
C GLY A 185 -3.78 -7.89 2.13
N PHE A 186 -3.35 -8.74 3.06
CA PHE A 186 -3.18 -10.16 2.77
C PHE A 186 -4.53 -10.92 2.80
N LEU A 187 -5.06 -11.20 4.00
CA LEU A 187 -6.34 -11.90 4.18
C LEU A 187 -7.56 -11.04 3.84
N GLU A 188 -7.42 -9.70 3.78
CA GLU A 188 -8.47 -8.83 3.26
C GLU A 188 -8.82 -9.13 1.79
N GLN A 189 -7.94 -9.80 1.04
CA GLN A 189 -8.28 -10.30 -0.29
C GLN A 189 -9.39 -11.35 -0.23
N ASP A 190 -9.34 -12.26 0.75
CA ASP A 190 -10.38 -13.27 0.97
C ASP A 190 -11.67 -12.66 1.49
N ASP A 191 -11.59 -11.54 2.22
CA ASP A 191 -12.77 -10.78 2.61
C ASP A 191 -13.51 -10.25 1.38
N LEU A 192 -12.79 -9.64 0.44
CA LEU A 192 -13.36 -9.17 -0.83
C LEU A 192 -13.87 -10.34 -1.70
N ARG A 193 -13.13 -11.46 -1.81
CA ARG A 193 -13.64 -12.65 -2.53
C ARG A 193 -14.94 -13.17 -1.92
N SER A 194 -15.04 -13.17 -0.59
CA SER A 194 -16.27 -13.58 0.10
C SER A 194 -17.43 -12.60 -0.13
N ALA A 195 -17.13 -11.31 -0.25
CA ALA A 195 -18.13 -10.31 -0.65
C ALA A 195 -18.61 -10.52 -2.09
N VAL A 196 -17.71 -10.88 -3.02
CA VAL A 196 -18.04 -11.27 -4.40
C VAL A 196 -18.96 -12.50 -4.41
N GLU A 197 -18.62 -13.55 -3.67
CA GLU A 197 -19.46 -14.75 -3.55
C GLU A 197 -20.83 -14.45 -2.94
N TYR A 198 -20.87 -13.59 -1.91
CA TYR A 198 -22.13 -13.13 -1.34
C TYR A 198 -23.02 -12.45 -2.38
N VAL A 199 -22.50 -11.48 -3.15
CA VAL A 199 -23.33 -10.79 -4.17
C VAL A 199 -23.75 -11.72 -5.31
N LYS A 200 -22.90 -12.68 -5.70
CA LYS A 200 -23.24 -13.71 -6.71
C LYS A 200 -24.38 -14.62 -6.27
N SER A 201 -24.50 -14.87 -4.97
CA SER A 201 -25.60 -15.68 -4.41
C SER A 201 -26.97 -15.00 -4.48
N ARG A 202 -27.02 -13.70 -4.76
CA ARG A 202 -28.27 -12.93 -4.78
C ARG A 202 -29.01 -13.04 -6.11
N ALA A 203 -30.33 -13.22 -6.02
CA ALA A 203 -31.19 -13.32 -7.20
C ALA A 203 -31.41 -11.99 -7.92
N ASP A 204 -31.22 -10.85 -7.24
CA ASP A 204 -31.39 -9.49 -7.76
C ASP A 204 -30.12 -8.89 -8.38
N VAL A 205 -28.98 -9.58 -8.30
CA VAL A 205 -27.69 -9.13 -8.83
C VAL A 205 -27.40 -9.74 -10.19
N ASP A 206 -26.92 -8.91 -11.12
CA ASP A 206 -26.35 -9.34 -12.39
C ASP A 206 -24.88 -9.71 -12.17
N ILE A 207 -24.59 -11.01 -12.15
CA ILE A 207 -23.28 -11.56 -11.81
C ILE A 207 -22.21 -11.23 -12.84
N ASP A 208 -22.60 -10.88 -14.07
CA ASP A 208 -21.69 -10.46 -15.12
C ASP A 208 -21.35 -8.97 -15.03
N LYS A 209 -21.83 -8.25 -13.99
CA LYS A 209 -21.68 -6.80 -13.83
C LYS A 209 -21.33 -6.41 -12.40
N ILE A 210 -20.27 -7.02 -11.87
CA ILE A 210 -19.73 -6.74 -10.53
C ILE A 210 -18.55 -5.76 -10.65
N GLY A 211 -18.68 -4.57 -10.10
CA GLY A 211 -17.61 -3.60 -9.94
C GLY A 211 -17.09 -3.56 -8.50
N VAL A 212 -15.86 -3.09 -8.32
CA VAL A 212 -15.29 -2.82 -6.99
C VAL A 212 -14.71 -1.42 -6.93
N TYR A 213 -14.93 -0.76 -5.80
CA TYR A 213 -14.28 0.49 -5.44
C TYR A 213 -13.47 0.25 -4.16
N GLY A 214 -12.21 0.68 -4.15
CA GLY A 214 -11.35 0.59 -2.98
C GLY A 214 -10.70 1.92 -2.64
N PHE A 215 -10.58 2.22 -1.34
CA PHE A 215 -9.84 3.37 -0.83
C PHE A 215 -8.68 2.93 0.08
N SER A 216 -7.49 3.51 -0.10
CA SER A 216 -6.30 3.26 0.73
C SER A 216 -5.96 1.77 0.82
N LEU A 217 -5.99 1.14 2.00
CA LEU A 217 -5.88 -0.31 2.14
C LEU A 217 -6.85 -1.07 1.21
N GLY A 218 -8.11 -0.63 1.13
CA GLY A 218 -9.12 -1.21 0.25
C GLY A 218 -8.74 -1.08 -1.23
N ALA A 219 -8.06 0.00 -1.63
CA ALA A 219 -7.59 0.21 -3.00
C ALA A 219 -6.50 -0.80 -3.39
N ALA A 220 -5.58 -1.09 -2.47
CA ALA A 220 -4.58 -2.14 -2.65
C ALA A 220 -5.24 -3.53 -2.72
N VAL A 221 -6.19 -3.81 -1.83
CA VAL A 221 -6.94 -5.07 -1.81
C VAL A 221 -7.72 -5.28 -3.10
N THR A 222 -8.38 -4.25 -3.64
CA THR A 222 -9.10 -4.38 -4.92
C THR A 222 -8.17 -4.73 -6.07
N ILE A 223 -6.96 -4.16 -6.12
CA ILE A 223 -5.95 -4.50 -7.14
C ILE A 223 -5.50 -5.95 -6.98
N LEU A 224 -5.11 -6.35 -5.76
CA LEU A 224 -4.61 -7.69 -5.47
C LEU A 224 -5.67 -8.76 -5.76
N THR A 225 -6.91 -8.56 -5.32
CA THR A 225 -8.00 -9.50 -5.58
C THR A 225 -8.34 -9.57 -7.06
N ALA A 226 -8.55 -8.44 -7.75
CA ALA A 226 -8.91 -8.43 -9.18
C ALA A 226 -7.83 -9.01 -10.09
N SER A 227 -6.57 -9.06 -9.64
CA SER A 227 -5.49 -9.76 -10.37
C SER A 227 -5.71 -11.28 -10.50
N THR A 228 -6.57 -11.84 -9.65
CA THR A 228 -6.88 -13.28 -9.59
C THR A 228 -8.37 -13.60 -9.72
N GLU A 229 -9.25 -12.67 -9.32
CA GLU A 229 -10.70 -12.83 -9.34
C GLU A 229 -11.28 -12.28 -10.65
N LYS A 230 -11.82 -13.17 -11.49
CA LYS A 230 -12.32 -12.81 -12.83
C LYS A 230 -13.80 -12.42 -12.82
N ASP A 231 -14.49 -12.57 -11.70
CA ASP A 231 -15.86 -12.09 -11.55
C ASP A 231 -15.92 -10.56 -11.38
N ILE A 232 -14.82 -9.91 -11.02
CA ILE A 232 -14.71 -8.45 -10.96
C ILE A 232 -14.51 -7.89 -12.38
N LYS A 233 -15.45 -7.05 -12.83
CA LYS A 233 -15.54 -6.52 -14.20
C LYS A 233 -15.15 -5.05 -14.33
N ALA A 234 -14.99 -4.33 -13.22
CA ALA A 234 -14.44 -2.97 -13.21
C ALA A 234 -13.84 -2.64 -11.84
N VAL A 235 -12.69 -1.95 -11.82
CA VAL A 235 -11.96 -1.60 -10.59
C VAL A 235 -11.74 -0.10 -10.50
N VAL A 236 -12.14 0.52 -9.39
CA VAL A 236 -11.68 1.86 -9.00
C VAL A 236 -10.74 1.72 -7.79
N SER A 237 -9.54 2.26 -7.91
CA SER A 237 -8.50 2.24 -6.88
C SER A 237 -8.14 3.67 -6.50
N ASP A 238 -8.61 4.14 -5.34
CA ASP A 238 -8.32 5.48 -4.83
C ASP A 238 -7.26 5.44 -3.72
N SER A 239 -6.13 6.10 -3.96
CA SER A 239 -5.05 6.30 -2.99
C SER A 239 -4.41 4.98 -2.51
N SER A 240 -4.14 4.04 -3.42
CA SER A 240 -3.41 2.80 -3.13
C SER A 240 -1.91 3.03 -2.97
N PHE A 241 -1.25 2.18 -2.15
CA PHE A 241 0.21 2.02 -2.17
C PHE A 241 0.68 1.07 -3.27
N THR A 242 1.98 1.09 -3.58
CA THR A 242 2.63 0.18 -4.55
C THR A 242 3.04 -1.16 -3.95
N SER A 243 3.54 -1.15 -2.71
CA SER A 243 3.74 -2.34 -1.88
C SER A 243 3.74 -2.04 -0.39
N LEU A 244 3.36 -3.02 0.43
CA LEU A 244 3.36 -2.90 1.88
C LEU A 244 4.76 -2.66 2.44
N LYS A 245 5.79 -3.26 1.82
CA LYS A 245 7.19 -3.06 2.17
C LYS A 245 7.61 -1.60 1.97
N VAL A 246 7.33 -1.03 0.79
CA VAL A 246 7.61 0.40 0.50
C VAL A 246 6.84 1.30 1.49
N GLN A 247 5.60 0.94 1.81
CA GLN A 247 4.82 1.69 2.80
C GLN A 247 5.44 1.64 4.20
N GLY A 248 5.91 0.48 4.64
CA GLY A 248 6.64 0.34 5.90
C GLY A 248 7.93 1.14 5.95
N GLU A 249 8.67 1.21 4.82
CA GLU A 249 9.86 2.06 4.71
C GLU A 249 9.54 3.55 4.84
N ARG A 250 8.44 4.02 4.25
CA ARG A 250 7.98 5.41 4.38
C ARG A 250 7.53 5.75 5.78
N LEU A 251 6.82 4.83 6.44
CA LEU A 251 6.43 4.98 7.84
C LEU A 251 7.66 5.17 8.72
N LEU A 252 8.69 4.34 8.55
CA LEU A 252 9.95 4.46 9.30
C LEU A 252 10.70 5.76 8.98
N LYS A 253 10.76 6.17 7.71
CA LYS A 253 11.39 7.44 7.30
C LYS A 253 10.72 8.66 7.94
N SER A 254 9.42 8.57 8.22
CA SER A 254 8.63 9.63 8.88
C SER A 254 8.68 9.54 10.41
N SER A 255 9.35 8.52 10.97
CA SER A 255 9.53 8.30 12.40
C SER A 255 10.91 8.78 12.89
N LEU A 256 11.13 8.76 14.20
CA LEU A 256 12.45 9.00 14.80
C LEU A 256 13.38 7.77 14.72
N LEU A 257 12.87 6.62 14.28
CA LEU A 257 13.64 5.38 14.22
C LEU A 257 14.38 5.28 12.87
N PRO A 258 15.65 4.85 12.87
CA PRO A 258 16.36 4.62 11.62
C PRO A 258 15.70 3.48 10.84
N LYS A 259 15.67 3.57 9.50
CA LYS A 259 15.17 2.48 8.64
C LYS A 259 15.84 1.14 9.00
N MET A 260 17.15 1.19 9.22
CA MET A 260 17.96 0.04 9.65
C MET A 260 18.23 0.10 11.14
N PRO A 261 17.99 -0.98 11.92
CA PRO A 261 17.58 -2.33 11.51
C PRO A 261 16.05 -2.58 11.52
N PHE A 262 15.24 -1.56 11.82
CA PHE A 262 13.82 -1.73 12.13
C PHE A 262 12.98 -2.26 10.98
N ILE A 263 13.30 -1.95 9.72
CA ILE A 263 12.55 -2.47 8.57
C ILE A 263 12.66 -3.99 8.47
N TYR A 264 13.86 -4.56 8.63
CA TYR A 264 14.05 -6.01 8.55
C TYR A 264 13.40 -6.72 9.73
N ALA A 265 13.53 -6.18 10.93
CA ALA A 265 12.88 -6.73 12.11
C ALA A 265 11.34 -6.65 11.98
N ALA A 266 10.79 -5.54 11.50
CA ALA A 266 9.35 -5.38 11.29
C ALA A 266 8.82 -6.32 10.19
N THR A 267 9.53 -6.45 9.06
CA THR A 267 9.18 -7.42 8.01
C THR A 267 9.19 -8.84 8.55
N TRP A 268 10.25 -9.26 9.22
CA TRP A 268 10.34 -10.61 9.80
C TRP A 268 9.23 -10.88 10.83
N ILE A 269 8.93 -9.91 11.69
CA ILE A 269 7.83 -10.03 12.65
C ILE A 269 6.48 -10.12 11.95
N TYR A 270 6.23 -9.29 10.94
CA TYR A 270 5.00 -9.33 10.14
C TYR A 270 4.79 -10.71 9.51
N GLU A 271 5.83 -11.26 8.89
CA GLU A 271 5.79 -12.56 8.21
C GLU A 271 5.50 -13.70 9.19
N ILE A 272 6.09 -13.67 10.39
CA ILE A 272 5.79 -14.62 11.47
C ILE A 272 4.35 -14.45 11.96
N MET A 273 3.93 -13.21 12.22
CA MET A 273 2.64 -12.91 12.84
C MET A 273 1.47 -13.31 11.94
N PHE A 274 1.60 -13.12 10.63
CA PHE A 274 0.55 -13.42 9.65
C PHE A 274 0.81 -14.66 8.79
N LYS A 275 1.93 -15.37 9.04
CA LYS A 275 2.33 -16.58 8.32
C LYS A 275 2.29 -16.39 6.80
N THR A 276 2.81 -15.26 6.35
CA THR A 276 2.79 -14.84 4.96
C THR A 276 4.11 -14.19 4.58
N ASP A 277 4.29 -13.93 3.29
CA ASP A 277 5.41 -13.16 2.76
C ASP A 277 4.91 -11.74 2.49
N ILE A 278 5.65 -10.73 2.94
CA ILE A 278 5.27 -9.33 2.75
C ILE A 278 5.17 -8.94 1.26
N ASP A 279 5.95 -9.60 0.40
CA ASP A 279 5.99 -9.31 -1.04
C ASP A 279 4.72 -9.79 -1.77
N LYS A 280 3.84 -10.57 -1.10
CA LYS A 280 2.49 -10.88 -1.59
C LYS A 280 1.55 -9.67 -1.53
N ILE A 281 1.91 -8.62 -0.80
CA ILE A 281 1.13 -7.40 -0.65
C ILE A 281 1.83 -6.28 -1.43
N ALA A 282 1.95 -6.51 -2.74
CA ALA A 282 2.63 -5.60 -3.67
C ALA A 282 1.75 -5.31 -4.90
N PRO A 283 0.69 -4.47 -4.77
CA PRO A 283 -0.21 -4.13 -5.87
C PRO A 283 0.51 -3.85 -7.21
N ALA A 284 1.64 -3.12 -7.17
CA ALA A 284 2.43 -2.78 -8.35
C ALA A 284 3.01 -4.00 -9.11
N HIS A 285 3.20 -5.15 -8.45
CA HIS A 285 3.66 -6.40 -9.07
C HIS A 285 2.53 -7.22 -9.72
N PHE A 286 1.28 -6.98 -9.32
CA PHE A 286 0.13 -7.80 -9.74
C PHE A 286 -0.86 -7.04 -10.64
N ILE A 287 -0.82 -5.71 -10.65
CA ILE A 287 -1.79 -4.85 -11.34
C ILE A 287 -1.88 -5.11 -12.85
N GLU A 288 -0.80 -5.54 -13.51
CA GLU A 288 -0.81 -5.90 -14.93
C GLU A 288 -1.81 -7.03 -15.23
N LYS A 289 -1.96 -8.00 -14.29
CA LYS A 289 -2.82 -9.19 -14.43
C LYS A 289 -4.31 -8.90 -14.34
N ILE A 290 -4.69 -7.67 -14.00
CA ILE A 290 -6.09 -7.22 -13.99
C ILE A 290 -6.64 -7.18 -15.42
N SER A 291 -5.82 -6.81 -16.41
CA SER A 291 -6.22 -6.80 -17.82
C SER A 291 -6.81 -8.16 -18.23
N PRO A 292 -7.92 -8.20 -18.99
CA PRO A 292 -8.59 -7.09 -19.67
C PRO A 292 -9.62 -6.32 -18.84
N THR A 293 -9.74 -6.58 -17.53
CA THR A 293 -10.66 -5.84 -16.66
C THR A 293 -10.21 -4.37 -16.56
N PRO A 294 -11.10 -3.38 -16.79
CA PRO A 294 -10.78 -1.97 -16.70
C PRO A 294 -10.42 -1.53 -15.28
N ILE A 295 -9.42 -0.66 -15.17
CA ILE A 295 -9.02 -0.04 -13.90
C ILE A 295 -8.96 1.50 -14.01
N PHE A 296 -9.53 2.18 -13.01
CA PHE A 296 -9.42 3.61 -12.80
C PHE A 296 -8.63 3.88 -11.52
N ILE A 297 -7.45 4.47 -11.66
CA ILE A 297 -6.54 4.76 -10.57
C ILE A 297 -6.65 6.25 -10.22
N ILE A 298 -6.93 6.54 -8.96
CA ILE A 298 -7.10 7.89 -8.44
C ILE A 298 -6.02 8.14 -7.38
N GLY A 299 -5.38 9.30 -7.40
CA GLY A 299 -4.43 9.73 -6.38
C GLY A 299 -4.60 11.20 -6.05
N GLY A 300 -4.19 11.62 -4.85
CA GLY A 300 -4.16 13.02 -4.43
C GLY A 300 -2.78 13.66 -4.64
N GLU A 301 -2.72 14.83 -5.25
CA GLU A 301 -1.46 15.58 -5.45
C GLU A 301 -0.77 15.93 -4.11
N GLY A 302 -1.56 16.21 -3.07
CA GLY A 302 -1.10 16.55 -1.72
C GLY A 302 -1.09 15.36 -0.76
N ASP A 303 -1.26 14.13 -1.24
CA ASP A 303 -1.24 12.95 -0.39
C ASP A 303 0.20 12.66 0.07
N THR A 304 0.45 12.76 1.38
CA THR A 304 1.76 12.47 1.98
C THR A 304 1.88 11.05 2.51
N GLN A 305 0.77 10.30 2.56
CA GLN A 305 0.72 8.92 3.04
C GLN A 305 0.86 7.93 1.88
N MET A 306 0.12 8.18 0.79
CA MET A 306 0.11 7.45 -0.48
C MET A 306 0.38 8.46 -1.62
N PRO A 307 1.63 8.89 -1.80
CA PRO A 307 1.96 9.97 -2.72
C PRO A 307 1.46 9.72 -4.14
N ALA A 308 1.14 10.79 -4.89
CA ALA A 308 0.69 10.69 -6.28
C ALA A 308 1.61 9.83 -7.16
N SER A 309 2.91 9.75 -6.85
CA SER A 309 3.87 8.87 -7.52
C SER A 309 3.49 7.38 -7.43
N ASP A 310 2.78 6.95 -6.39
CA ASP A 310 2.26 5.58 -6.28
C ASP A 310 1.17 5.32 -7.31
N ALA A 311 0.22 6.24 -7.46
CA ALA A 311 -0.83 6.15 -8.46
C ALA A 311 -0.24 6.16 -9.88
N GLU A 312 0.77 6.99 -10.12
CA GLU A 312 1.52 7.04 -11.38
C GLU A 312 2.28 5.74 -11.67
N GLU A 313 2.95 5.15 -10.66
CA GLU A 313 3.66 3.87 -10.78
C GLU A 313 2.68 2.71 -11.05
N LEU A 314 1.57 2.66 -10.31
CA LEU A 314 0.50 1.70 -10.53
C LEU A 314 -0.06 1.83 -11.95
N PHE A 315 -0.33 3.04 -12.42
CA PHE A 315 -0.81 3.28 -13.78
C PHE A 315 0.20 2.86 -14.84
N LYS A 316 1.49 3.11 -14.61
CA LYS A 316 2.57 2.67 -15.49
C LYS A 316 2.58 1.14 -15.61
N ASN A 317 2.41 0.42 -14.51
CA ASN A 317 2.47 -1.05 -14.47
C ASN A 317 1.16 -1.73 -14.88
N ALA A 318 0.02 -1.03 -14.87
CA ALA A 318 -1.27 -1.59 -15.26
C ALA A 318 -1.33 -1.92 -16.77
N GLY A 319 -2.04 -2.98 -17.13
CA GLY A 319 -2.42 -3.26 -18.52
C GLY A 319 -3.62 -2.42 -18.97
N GLU A 320 -3.91 -2.39 -20.27
CA GLU A 320 -5.11 -1.75 -20.81
C GLU A 320 -6.37 -2.63 -20.59
N PRO A 321 -7.58 -2.06 -20.48
CA PRO A 321 -7.89 -0.62 -20.46
C PRO A 321 -7.63 0.00 -19.07
N LYS A 322 -6.91 1.13 -19.04
CA LYS A 322 -6.59 1.84 -17.79
C LYS A 322 -6.82 3.34 -17.87
N SER A 323 -7.05 3.97 -16.72
CA SER A 323 -7.16 5.42 -16.59
C SER A 323 -6.53 5.90 -15.28
N LEU A 324 -5.99 7.12 -15.29
CA LEU A 324 -5.37 7.78 -14.14
C LEU A 324 -6.01 9.15 -13.92
N TRP A 325 -6.25 9.49 -12.67
CA TRP A 325 -6.63 10.84 -12.26
C TRP A 325 -5.91 11.27 -10.99
N ILE A 326 -5.07 12.29 -11.12
CA ILE A 326 -4.45 12.97 -9.97
C ILE A 326 -5.31 14.19 -9.61
N VAL A 327 -5.91 14.16 -8.42
CA VAL A 327 -6.76 15.23 -7.89
C VAL A 327 -5.87 16.31 -7.29
N LYS A 328 -5.90 17.51 -7.89
CA LYS A 328 -5.10 18.65 -7.44
C LYS A 328 -5.42 19.05 -6.00
N GLY A 329 -4.38 19.31 -5.21
CA GLY A 329 -4.50 19.74 -3.81
C GLY A 329 -5.15 18.73 -2.84
N ALA A 330 -5.52 17.52 -3.28
CA ALA A 330 -6.13 16.51 -2.40
C ALA A 330 -5.08 15.86 -1.50
N SER A 331 -5.33 15.84 -0.19
CA SER A 331 -4.60 15.02 0.79
C SER A 331 -5.10 13.57 0.79
N HIS A 332 -4.49 12.71 1.61
CA HIS A 332 -5.02 11.35 1.84
C HIS A 332 -6.48 11.41 2.32
N GLY A 333 -7.39 10.72 1.62
CA GLY A 333 -8.83 10.77 1.89
C GLY A 333 -9.53 12.08 1.49
N GLY A 334 -8.79 13.03 0.93
CA GLY A 334 -9.29 14.34 0.51
C GLY A 334 -9.74 14.41 -0.95
N THR A 335 -9.60 13.34 -1.73
CA THR A 335 -9.94 13.30 -3.18
C THR A 335 -11.40 13.68 -3.42
N VAL A 336 -12.32 13.11 -2.64
CA VAL A 336 -13.76 13.41 -2.69
C VAL A 336 -14.06 14.88 -2.36
N ILE A 337 -13.42 15.43 -1.32
CA ILE A 337 -13.65 16.81 -0.87
C ILE A 337 -13.09 17.80 -1.89
N SER A 338 -11.87 17.59 -2.37
CA SER A 338 -11.19 18.51 -3.29
C SER A 338 -11.84 18.55 -4.68
N ALA A 339 -12.34 17.41 -5.19
CA ALA A 339 -13.00 17.35 -6.49
C ALA A 339 -14.52 17.56 -6.43
N GLY A 340 -15.15 17.42 -5.27
CA GLY A 340 -16.59 17.60 -5.09
C GLY A 340 -17.41 16.75 -6.07
N ARG A 341 -18.37 17.36 -6.77
CA ARG A 341 -19.26 16.67 -7.73
C ARG A 341 -18.52 16.02 -8.91
N GLU A 342 -17.32 16.48 -9.25
CA GLU A 342 -16.52 15.84 -10.31
C GLU A 342 -16.09 14.42 -9.91
N TYR A 343 -15.86 14.20 -8.61
CA TYR A 343 -15.50 12.89 -8.06
C TYR A 343 -16.59 11.85 -8.31
N GLU A 344 -17.81 12.17 -7.87
CA GLU A 344 -19.02 11.36 -8.11
C GLU A 344 -19.20 11.09 -9.61
N LYS A 345 -19.15 12.15 -10.42
CA LYS A 345 -19.37 12.07 -11.86
C LYS A 345 -18.41 11.10 -12.54
N ARG A 346 -17.10 11.24 -12.30
CA ARG A 346 -16.08 10.40 -12.97
C ARG A 346 -16.17 8.93 -12.55
N ILE A 347 -16.49 8.66 -11.28
CA ILE A 347 -16.69 7.29 -10.80
C ILE A 347 -17.91 6.64 -11.46
N ILE A 348 -19.03 7.37 -11.54
CA ILE A 348 -20.24 6.88 -12.21
C ILE A 348 -19.97 6.66 -13.70
N GLU A 349 -19.36 7.63 -14.40
CA GLU A 349 -19.04 7.51 -15.83
C GLU A 349 -18.15 6.29 -16.11
N PHE A 350 -17.17 6.02 -15.24
CA PHE A 350 -16.33 4.84 -15.37
C PHE A 350 -17.13 3.54 -15.22
N PHE A 351 -17.94 3.41 -14.17
CA PHE A 351 -18.75 2.20 -13.98
C PHE A 351 -19.85 2.05 -15.04
N ASP A 352 -20.44 3.14 -15.51
CA ASP A 352 -21.48 3.11 -16.55
C ASP A 352 -20.90 2.54 -17.85
N LYS A 353 -19.73 3.05 -18.26
CA LYS A 353 -19.03 2.61 -19.46
C LYS A 353 -18.69 1.12 -19.48
N TYR A 354 -18.38 0.53 -18.32
CA TYR A 354 -17.86 -0.84 -18.27
C TYR A 354 -18.83 -1.88 -17.69
N LEU A 355 -19.93 -1.45 -17.06
CA LEU A 355 -20.92 -2.35 -16.48
C LEU A 355 -22.32 -2.18 -17.11
N LYS A 356 -22.63 -1.10 -17.81
CA LYS A 356 -23.98 -0.89 -18.40
C LYS A 356 -23.98 -0.96 -19.92
N GLU A 357 -22.98 -0.34 -20.54
CA GLU A 357 -22.67 -0.49 -21.97
C GLU A 357 -22.04 -1.86 -22.24
#